data_AF-A0A5N5L5E2-F1
#
_entry.id   AF-A0A5N5L5E2-F1
#
_cell.length_a   1.000
_cell.length_b   1.000
_cell.length_c   1.000
_cell.angle_alpha   90.00
_cell.angle_beta   90.00
_cell.angle_gamma   90.00
#
_symmetry.space_group_name_H-M   'P 1'
#
loop_
_entity.id
_entity.type
_entity.pdbx_description
1 polymer ?
#
loop_
_entity_poly.entity_id
_entity_poly.type
_entity_poly.pdbx_seq_one_letter_code
_entity_poly.pdbx_strand_id
1 'polypeptide(L)'
;MKIKPYIPDFKLAFEHFCIHAGGRGVLDELEKNLELTEWHMEPSRMTLYRFGNTSSSSLWYELAYSEAKGRIKKGDRIWQIGFGSGFKCNSVVWRAMRAIDPAKERNLLMDEIDEFPVLVPKVSPLVY
;
A
#
# COMPACT_ATOMS: atom_id res chain seq x y z
N MET A 1 12.99 22.82 25.30
CA MET A 1 13.49 22.08 24.12
C MET A 1 12.35 21.27 23.54
N LYS A 2 12.05 21.38 22.23
CA LYS A 2 11.14 20.45 21.54
C LYS A 2 11.96 19.23 21.12
N ILE A 3 11.80 18.11 21.82
CA ILE A 3 12.41 16.83 21.44
C ILE A 3 11.65 16.33 20.20
N LYS A 4 12.36 16.03 19.11
CA LYS A 4 11.72 15.42 17.94
C LYS A 4 11.25 14.00 18.32
N PRO A 5 10.01 13.61 17.99
CA PRO A 5 9.56 12.24 18.19
C PRO A 5 10.50 11.28 17.45
N TYR A 6 10.90 10.19 18.12
CA TYR A 6 11.62 9.10 17.46
C TYR A 6 10.65 8.32 16.58
N ILE A 7 11.04 8.12 15.32
CA ILE A 7 10.29 7.31 14.36
C ILE A 7 11.12 6.04 14.12
N PRO A 8 10.63 4.86 14.52
CA PRO A 8 11.30 3.60 14.23
C PRO A 8 11.37 3.36 12.72
N ASP A 9 12.44 2.70 12.27
CA ASP A 9 12.48 2.20 10.89
C ASP A 9 11.61 0.94 10.75
N PHE A 10 10.36 1.15 10.34
CA PHE A 10 9.38 0.08 10.16
C PHE A 10 9.76 -0.90 9.04
N LYS A 11 10.67 -0.52 8.13
CA LYS A 11 11.17 -1.40 7.05
C LYS A 11 11.96 -2.59 7.59
N LEU A 12 12.46 -2.50 8.82
CA LEU A 12 13.11 -3.62 9.51
C LEU A 12 12.10 -4.66 10.04
N ALA A 13 10.87 -4.21 10.31
CA ALA A 13 9.81 -5.03 10.88
C ALA A 13 8.91 -5.66 9.81
N PHE A 14 8.75 -5.01 8.66
CA PHE A 14 7.81 -5.42 7.61
C PHE A 14 8.43 -5.32 6.23
N GLU A 15 8.18 -6.34 5.42
CA GLU A 15 8.59 -6.41 4.02
C GLU A 15 7.59 -5.70 3.11
N HIS A 16 6.29 -5.73 3.44
CA HIS A 16 5.23 -5.15 2.60
C HIS A 16 4.29 -4.26 3.42
N PHE A 17 3.76 -3.23 2.77
CA PHE A 17 2.86 -2.25 3.37
C PHE A 17 1.59 -2.14 2.53
N CYS A 18 0.45 -2.23 3.18
CA CYS A 18 -0.86 -1.92 2.61
C CYS A 18 -1.45 -0.79 3.44
N ILE A 19 -1.50 0.40 2.86
CA ILE A 19 -1.91 1.64 3.50
C ILE A 19 -3.17 2.14 2.82
N HIS A 20 -4.32 1.90 3.45
CA HIS A 20 -5.57 2.45 2.96
C HIS A 20 -5.59 3.95 3.20
N ALA A 21 -5.84 4.69 2.13
CA ALA A 21 -6.00 6.13 2.21
C ALA A 21 -7.35 6.58 1.69
N GLY A 22 -7.96 7.52 2.43
CA GLY A 22 -9.12 8.27 1.97
C GLY A 22 -8.87 9.02 0.66
N GLY A 23 -7.59 9.34 0.38
CA GLY A 23 -7.11 9.98 -0.83
C GLY A 23 -5.59 10.22 -0.78
N ARG A 24 -5.02 10.71 -1.87
CA ARG A 24 -3.57 10.85 -2.08
C ARG A 24 -2.81 11.53 -0.94
N GLY A 25 -3.35 12.62 -0.38
CA GLY A 25 -2.67 13.39 0.66
C GLY A 25 -2.34 12.57 1.92
N VAL A 26 -3.15 11.57 2.24
CA VAL A 26 -2.88 10.66 3.37
C VAL A 26 -1.70 9.74 3.05
N LEU A 27 -1.60 9.24 1.81
CA LEU A 27 -0.44 8.42 1.38
C LEU A 27 0.85 9.22 1.39
N ASP A 28 0.82 10.46 0.90
CA ASP A 28 2.00 11.34 0.85
C ASP A 28 2.54 11.65 2.26
N GLU A 29 1.64 11.89 3.21
CA GLU A 29 2.01 12.17 4.59
C GLU A 29 2.54 10.92 5.32
N LEU A 30 1.99 9.73 5.04
CA LEU A 30 2.47 8.47 5.62
C LEU A 30 3.80 8.03 5.04
N GLU A 31 3.99 8.17 3.71
CA GLU A 31 5.28 7.90 3.06
C GLU A 31 6.39 8.72 3.72
N LYS A 32 6.15 10.02 3.93
CA LYS A 32 7.10 10.93 4.57
C LYS A 32 7.33 10.59 6.04
N ASN A 33 6.28 10.36 6.82
CA ASN A 33 6.41 10.13 8.26
C ASN A 33 6.99 8.75 8.59
N LEU A 34 6.77 7.74 7.75
CA LEU A 34 7.29 6.38 7.97
C LEU A 34 8.58 6.11 7.17
N GLU A 35 9.06 7.11 6.41
CA GLU A 35 10.23 7.02 5.53
C GLU A 35 10.16 5.80 4.60
N LEU A 36 8.98 5.61 3.98
CA LEU A 36 8.73 4.54 3.03
C LEU A 36 9.24 4.93 1.65
N THR A 37 9.61 3.93 0.87
CA THR A 37 10.09 4.12 -0.51
C THR A 37 8.93 4.00 -1.50
N GLU A 38 9.14 4.47 -2.74
CA GLU A 38 8.16 4.32 -3.82
C GLU A 38 7.73 2.86 -4.02
N TRP A 39 8.65 1.90 -3.88
CA TRP A 39 8.36 0.47 -3.99
C TRP A 39 7.34 -0.02 -2.93
N HIS A 40 7.43 0.49 -1.69
CA HIS A 40 6.47 0.18 -0.63
C HIS A 40 5.12 0.86 -0.86
N MET A 41 5.12 2.06 -1.43
CA MET A 41 3.91 2.87 -1.67
C MET A 41 3.18 2.50 -2.96
N GLU A 42 3.85 1.82 -3.89
CA GLU A 42 3.31 1.44 -5.19
C GLU A 42 1.96 0.70 -5.10
N PRO A 43 1.78 -0.33 -4.24
CA PRO A 43 0.48 -1.02 -4.14
C PRO A 43 -0.66 -0.07 -3.76
N SER A 44 -0.47 0.77 -2.73
CA SER A 44 -1.48 1.73 -2.29
C SER A 44 -1.76 2.81 -3.34
N ARG A 45 -0.73 3.28 -4.05
CA ARG A 45 -0.88 4.32 -5.08
C ARG A 45 -1.55 3.78 -6.34
N MET A 46 -1.16 2.59 -6.80
CA MET A 46 -1.69 2.01 -8.04
C MET A 46 -3.13 1.52 -7.87
N THR A 47 -3.48 0.95 -6.71
CA THR A 47 -4.87 0.58 -6.43
C THR A 47 -5.77 1.79 -6.26
N LEU A 48 -5.30 2.85 -5.58
CA LEU A 48 -6.01 4.12 -5.52
C LEU A 48 -6.19 4.75 -6.90
N TYR A 49 -5.17 4.70 -7.76
CA TYR A 49 -5.27 5.17 -9.14
C TYR A 49 -6.29 4.36 -9.96
N ARG A 50 -6.22 3.02 -9.86
CA ARG A 50 -7.00 2.10 -10.70
C ARG A 50 -8.47 1.99 -10.30
N PHE A 51 -8.74 1.92 -8.99
CA PHE A 51 -10.07 1.64 -8.44
C PHE A 51 -10.65 2.83 -7.66
N GLY A 52 -9.87 3.87 -7.42
CA GLY A 52 -10.25 4.92 -6.48
C GLY A 52 -10.27 4.41 -5.04
N ASN A 53 -10.91 5.18 -4.16
CA ASN A 53 -11.10 4.80 -2.78
C ASN A 53 -12.28 3.82 -2.66
N THR A 54 -11.99 2.53 -2.53
CA THR A 54 -12.98 1.45 -2.34
C THR A 54 -13.28 1.18 -0.87
N SER A 55 -13.11 2.20 -0.02
CA SER A 55 -13.32 2.14 1.43
C SER A 55 -12.46 1.04 2.08
N SER A 56 -13.02 0.31 3.06
CA SER A 56 -12.33 -0.75 3.81
C SER A 56 -11.74 -1.85 2.94
N SER A 57 -12.24 -2.06 1.73
CA SER A 57 -11.73 -3.10 0.83
C SER A 57 -10.39 -2.74 0.17
N SER A 58 -9.97 -1.47 0.19
CA SER A 58 -8.74 -0.98 -0.46
C SER A 58 -7.51 -1.82 -0.06
N LEU A 59 -7.37 -2.14 1.23
CA LEU A 59 -6.25 -2.93 1.77
C LEU A 59 -6.11 -4.31 1.13
N TRP A 60 -7.22 -4.91 0.69
CA TRP A 60 -7.22 -6.21 0.03
C TRP A 60 -6.82 -6.09 -1.43
N TYR A 61 -7.21 -5.00 -2.11
CA TYR A 61 -6.71 -4.71 -3.45
C TYR A 61 -5.20 -4.45 -3.44
N GLU A 62 -4.69 -3.77 -2.40
CA GLU A 62 -3.26 -3.50 -2.22
C GLU A 62 -2.45 -4.78 -1.98
N LEU A 63 -3.00 -5.70 -1.20
CA LEU A 63 -2.41 -7.02 -1.01
C LEU A 63 -2.45 -7.82 -2.33
N ALA A 64 -3.60 -7.85 -3.02
CA ALA A 64 -3.75 -8.53 -4.30
C ALA A 64 -2.80 -7.98 -5.37
N TYR A 65 -2.53 -6.66 -5.37
CA TYR A 65 -1.53 -6.04 -6.22
C TYR A 65 -0.13 -6.59 -5.93
N SER A 66 0.24 -6.66 -4.65
CA SER A 66 1.55 -7.18 -4.23
C SER A 66 1.72 -8.67 -4.56
N GLU A 67 0.64 -9.44 -4.43
CA GLU A 67 0.55 -10.84 -4.85
C GLU A 67 0.69 -10.99 -6.36
N ALA A 68 -0.02 -10.18 -7.15
CA ALA A 68 0.04 -10.20 -8.61
C ALA A 68 1.43 -9.82 -9.14
N LYS A 69 2.13 -8.88 -8.47
CA LYS A 69 3.53 -8.55 -8.75
C LYS A 69 4.52 -9.64 -8.33
N GLY A 70 4.07 -10.76 -7.75
CA GLY A 70 4.94 -11.83 -7.28
C GLY A 70 5.87 -11.42 -6.14
N ARG A 71 5.50 -10.38 -5.38
CA ARG A 71 6.36 -9.82 -4.32
C ARG A 71 6.31 -10.64 -3.03
N ILE A 72 5.18 -11.30 -2.76
CA ILE A 72 4.92 -11.99 -1.49
C ILE A 72 5.62 -13.35 -1.44
N LYS A 73 6.61 -13.48 -0.56
CA LYS A 73 7.33 -14.73 -0.29
C LYS A 73 6.90 -15.34 1.04
N LYS A 74 7.13 -16.65 1.19
CA LYS A 74 6.87 -17.36 2.46
C LYS A 74 7.71 -16.73 3.58
N GLY A 75 7.05 -16.34 4.65
CA GLY A 75 7.66 -15.76 5.84
C GLY A 75 7.61 -14.24 5.88
N ASP A 76 7.36 -13.57 4.75
CA ASP A 76 7.23 -12.12 4.66
C ASP A 76 6.12 -11.62 5.58
N ARG A 77 6.32 -10.42 6.12
CA ARG A 77 5.37 -9.74 7.01
C ARG A 77 4.77 -8.56 6.27
N ILE A 78 3.45 -8.49 6.33
CA ILE A 78 2.66 -7.45 5.67
C ILE A 78 1.98 -6.62 6.75
N TRP A 79 2.17 -5.31 6.73
CA TRP A 79 1.47 -4.40 7.61
C TRP A 79 0.30 -3.73 6.90
N GLN A 80 -0.91 -4.00 7.36
CA GLN A 80 -2.13 -3.32 6.92
C GLN A 80 -2.46 -2.18 7.88
N ILE A 81 -2.61 -0.97 7.33
CA ILE A 81 -2.96 0.24 8.07
C ILE A 81 -4.19 0.88 7.42
N GLY A 82 -5.30 0.90 8.14
CA GLY A 82 -6.56 1.48 7.69
C GLY A 82 -6.96 2.73 8.47
N PHE A 83 -7.28 3.81 7.76
CA PHE A 83 -7.83 5.03 8.35
C PHE A 83 -9.34 5.13 8.12
N GLY A 84 -10.10 5.39 9.18
CA GLY A 84 -11.55 5.52 9.15
C GLY A 84 -12.04 6.91 9.56
N SER A 85 -13.36 7.08 9.62
CA SER A 85 -13.97 8.34 10.07
C SER A 85 -13.59 8.67 11.53
N GLY A 86 -13.16 9.92 11.75
CA GLY A 86 -12.89 10.46 13.10
C GLY A 86 -11.53 10.06 13.70
N PHE A 87 -10.43 10.30 12.98
CA PHE A 87 -9.04 10.02 13.40
C PHE A 87 -8.77 8.57 13.86
N LYS A 88 -9.62 7.62 13.44
CA LYS A 88 -9.45 6.20 13.78
C LYS A 88 -8.41 5.58 12.87
N CYS A 89 -7.50 4.83 13.46
CA CYS A 89 -6.52 4.00 12.77
C CYS A 89 -6.68 2.55 13.24
N ASN A 90 -6.74 1.62 12.28
CA ASN A 90 -6.68 0.19 12.52
C ASN A 90 -5.37 -0.35 11.92
N SER A 91 -4.74 -1.28 12.63
CA SER A 91 -3.47 -1.86 12.23
C SER A 91 -3.51 -3.38 12.43
N VAL A 92 -3.12 -4.13 11.39
CA VAL A 92 -2.99 -5.59 11.43
C VAL A 92 -1.68 -6.01 10.79
N VAL A 93 -0.98 -6.96 11.41
CA VAL A 93 0.24 -7.55 10.86
C VAL A 93 -0.07 -8.99 10.45
N TRP A 94 0.24 -9.30 9.20
CA TRP A 94 0.11 -10.63 8.62
C TRP A 94 1.49 -11.24 8.41
N ARG A 95 1.56 -12.57 8.41
CA ARG A 95 2.73 -13.33 7.98
C ARG A 95 2.34 -14.28 6.86
N ALA A 96 3.03 -14.19 5.73
CA ALA A 96 2.80 -15.06 4.58
C ALA A 96 3.19 -16.51 4.93
N MET A 97 2.22 -17.42 4.92
CA MET A 97 2.45 -18.83 5.25
C MET A 97 3.05 -19.63 4.09
N ARG A 98 2.90 -19.11 2.87
CA ARG A 98 3.42 -19.66 1.62
C ARG A 98 3.83 -18.51 0.69
N ALA A 99 4.66 -18.81 -0.29
CA ALA A 99 4.90 -17.89 -1.39
C ALA A 99 3.68 -17.90 -2.35
N ILE A 100 3.43 -16.78 -2.99
CA ILE A 100 2.39 -16.63 -4.01
C ILE A 100 3.08 -16.67 -5.37
N ASP A 101 2.63 -17.60 -6.22
CA ASP A 101 3.11 -17.72 -7.60
C ASP A 101 2.07 -17.10 -8.53
N PRO A 102 2.35 -15.93 -9.13
CA PRO A 102 1.40 -15.25 -10.01
C PRO A 102 0.92 -16.12 -11.18
N ALA A 103 1.72 -17.09 -11.63
CA ALA A 103 1.35 -17.97 -12.75
C ALA A 103 0.35 -19.07 -12.36
N LYS A 104 0.16 -19.34 -11.06
CA LYS A 104 -0.71 -20.42 -10.54
C LYS A 104 -1.95 -19.93 -9.83
N GLU A 105 -2.04 -18.63 -9.59
CA GLU A 105 -3.11 -18.00 -8.83
C GLU A 105 -3.96 -17.15 -9.78
N ARG A 106 -5.16 -16.77 -9.33
CA ARG A 106 -6.01 -15.83 -10.05
C ARG A 106 -6.49 -14.75 -9.09
N ASN A 107 -6.26 -13.49 -9.45
CA ASN A 107 -6.86 -12.35 -8.79
C ASN A 107 -7.21 -11.27 -9.83
N LEU A 108 -7.93 -10.23 -9.39
CA LEU A 108 -8.50 -9.19 -10.25
C LEU A 108 -7.46 -8.34 -11.01
N LEU A 109 -6.20 -8.38 -10.60
CA LEU A 109 -5.14 -7.54 -11.13
C LEU A 109 -4.14 -8.32 -12.00
N MET A 110 -4.09 -9.65 -11.91
CA MET A 110 -3.07 -10.46 -12.58
C MET A 110 -3.03 -10.30 -14.10
N ASP A 111 -4.18 -10.10 -14.75
CA ASP A 111 -4.25 -9.95 -16.21
C ASP A 111 -3.74 -8.58 -16.70
N GLU A 112 -3.75 -7.56 -15.84
CA GLU A 112 -3.33 -6.17 -16.16
C GLU A 112 -2.12 -5.71 -15.34
N ILE A 113 -1.52 -6.57 -14.52
CA ILE A 113 -0.51 -6.15 -13.53
C ILE A 113 0.75 -5.59 -14.17
N ASP A 114 1.08 -6.07 -15.38
CA ASP A 114 2.27 -5.65 -16.13
C ASP A 114 2.16 -4.22 -16.69
N GLU A 115 0.95 -3.64 -16.72
CA GLU A 115 0.72 -2.24 -17.12
C GLU A 115 1.09 -1.24 -16.01
N PHE A 116 1.36 -1.72 -14.80
CA PHE A 116 1.73 -0.90 -13.65
C PHE A 116 3.22 -1.05 -13.29
N PRO A 117 3.86 -0.07 -12.62
CA PRO A 117 3.28 1.21 -12.22
C PRO A 117 3.17 2.20 -13.39
N VAL A 118 2.12 3.02 -13.35
CA VAL A 118 1.98 4.16 -14.27
C VAL A 118 2.48 5.44 -13.62
N LEU A 119 2.94 6.39 -14.43
CA LEU A 119 3.28 7.72 -13.94
C LEU A 119 2.01 8.47 -13.55
N VAL A 120 1.77 8.62 -12.25
CA VAL A 120 0.66 9.44 -11.73
C VAL A 120 1.15 10.86 -11.44
N PRO A 121 0.75 11.88 -12.23
CA PRO A 121 1.22 13.25 -12.04
C PRO A 121 0.96 13.73 -10.61
N LYS A 122 1.94 14.41 -9.99
CA LYS A 122 1.81 14.92 -8.59
C LYS A 122 0.75 15.98 -8.40
N VAL A 123 0.37 16.66 -9.48
CA VAL A 123 -0.63 17.72 -9.50
C VAL A 123 -1.54 17.47 -10.70
N SER A 124 -2.84 17.34 -10.46
CA SER A 124 -3.83 17.44 -11.53
C SER A 124 -4.23 18.91 -11.63
N PRO A 125 -4.08 19.57 -12.80
CA PRO A 125 -4.70 20.88 -12.97
C PRO A 125 -6.20 20.74 -12.77
N LEU A 126 -6.79 21.65 -11.98
CA LEU A 126 -8.25 21.76 -11.91
C LEU A 126 -8.71 22.17 -13.31
N VAL A 127 -9.34 21.22 -14.02
CA VAL A 127 -10.05 21.53 -15.26
C VAL A 127 -11.37 22.16 -14.81
N TYR A 128 -11.45 23.48 -14.92
CA TYR A 128 -12.69 24.24 -14.78
C TYR A 128 -13.54 24.10 -16.05
#